data_AF-A0A535DHX0-F1
#
_entry.id   AF-A0A535DHX0-F1
#
_cell.length_a   1.000
_cell.length_b   1.000
_cell.length_c   1.000
_cell.angle_alpha   90.00
_cell.angle_beta   90.00
_cell.angle_gamma   90.00
#
_symmetry.space_group_name_H-M   'P 1'
#
loop_
_entity.id
_entity.type
_entity.pdbx_description
1 polymer ?
#
loop_
_entity_poly.entity_id
_entity_poly.type
_entity_poly.pdbx_seq_one_letter_code
_entity_poly.pdbx_strand_id
1 'polypeptide(L)'
;TIEKVPDDKWAAKGGPEGWTIAGVAQHVSGQFPLEMQYITASAEGKPMPPYSWDDINGMNDSRADKNSSATKADVLRELREGAVSTGAYVRSLSDEQLDRTASLPLAGGASVTAQQLIEGGVLIDHVRGHLQSLRTG
;
A
#
# COMPACT_ATOMS: atom_id res chain seq x y z
N THR A 1 3.86 -5.43 15.78
CA THR A 1 3.08 -4.42 15.04
C THR A 1 3.81 -3.11 15.16
N ILE A 2 3.55 -2.14 14.27
CA ILE A 2 4.21 -0.82 14.34
C ILE A 2 3.95 -0.08 15.67
N GLU A 3 2.86 -0.41 16.36
CA GLU A 3 2.52 0.08 17.70
C GLU A 3 3.60 -0.24 18.75
N LYS A 4 4.35 -1.33 18.55
CA LYS A 4 5.40 -1.80 19.46
C LYS A 4 6.77 -1.19 19.18
N VAL A 5 6.93 -0.45 18.08
CA VAL A 5 8.20 0.23 17.78
C VAL A 5 8.41 1.32 18.84
N PRO A 6 9.55 1.40 19.53
CA PRO A 6 9.83 2.49 20.47
C PRO A 6 9.90 3.87 19.78
N ASP A 7 9.49 4.94 20.48
CA ASP A 7 9.48 6.29 19.91
C ASP A 7 10.88 6.78 19.50
N ASP A 8 11.92 6.41 20.26
CA ASP A 8 13.32 6.75 19.98
C ASP A 8 13.88 6.07 18.72
N LYS A 9 13.20 5.03 18.22
CA LYS A 9 13.55 4.34 16.96
C LYS A 9 12.82 4.91 15.75
N TRP A 10 11.79 5.72 15.95
CA TRP A 10 10.88 6.14 14.89
C TRP A 10 11.56 6.93 13.76
N ALA A 11 12.56 7.75 14.10
CA ALA A 11 13.34 8.53 13.13
C ALA A 11 14.56 7.76 12.56
N ALA A 12 14.82 6.53 13.02
CA ALA A 12 15.94 5.75 12.52
C ALA A 12 15.70 5.37 11.06
N LYS A 13 16.73 5.52 10.22
CA LYS A 13 16.78 4.89 8.91
C LYS A 13 17.22 3.45 9.08
N GLY A 14 16.57 2.53 8.36
CA GLY A 14 16.87 1.10 8.49
C GLY A 14 16.16 0.25 7.44
N GLY A 15 16.53 -1.03 7.39
CA GLY A 15 15.98 -1.99 6.43
C GLY A 15 16.42 -1.75 4.98
N PRO A 16 15.95 -2.61 4.04
CA PRO A 16 16.31 -2.54 2.63
C PRO A 16 15.81 -1.28 1.90
N GLU A 17 14.88 -0.53 2.50
CA GLU A 17 14.21 0.62 1.88
C GLU A 17 14.96 1.94 2.03
N GLY A 18 15.88 2.06 3.00
CA GLY A 18 16.68 3.27 3.23
C GLY A 18 15.91 4.49 3.77
N TRP A 19 14.59 4.38 3.96
CA TRP A 19 13.74 5.39 4.58
C TRP A 19 13.76 5.30 6.11
N THR A 20 13.23 6.33 6.78
CA THR A 20 13.00 6.25 8.23
C THR A 20 11.86 5.28 8.52
N ILE A 21 11.82 4.70 9.73
CA ILE A 21 10.68 3.88 10.15
C ILE A 21 9.36 4.65 10.01
N ALA A 22 9.36 5.95 10.34
CA ALA A 22 8.23 6.84 10.12
C ALA A 22 7.80 6.89 8.63
N GLY A 23 8.76 7.04 7.72
CA GLY A 23 8.51 7.09 6.27
C GLY A 23 7.93 5.78 5.74
N VAL A 24 8.49 4.62 6.13
CA VAL A 24 7.96 3.31 5.73
C VAL A 24 6.56 3.08 6.29
N ALA A 25 6.35 3.39 7.58
CA ALA A 25 5.05 3.18 8.20
C ALA A 25 3.98 4.12 7.62
N GLN A 26 4.35 5.36 7.29
CA GLN A 26 3.47 6.30 6.60
C GLN A 26 3.23 5.88 5.15
N HIS A 27 4.24 5.34 4.46
CA HIS A 27 4.05 4.79 3.12
C HIS A 27 2.92 3.76 3.13
N VAL A 28 2.95 2.80 4.04
CA VAL A 28 1.88 1.79 4.20
C VAL A 28 0.54 2.44 4.58
N SER A 29 0.51 3.31 5.60
CA SER A 29 -0.76 3.92 6.06
C SER A 29 -1.42 4.79 4.99
N GLY A 30 -0.59 5.46 4.19
CA GLY A 30 -1.01 6.41 3.18
C GLY A 30 -1.16 5.82 1.79
N GLN A 31 -0.95 4.51 1.56
CA GLN A 31 -1.09 3.88 0.24
C GLN A 31 -2.53 3.45 -0.08
N PHE A 32 -3.36 3.16 0.92
CA PHE A 32 -4.73 2.67 0.71
C PHE A 32 -5.52 3.40 -0.38
N PRO A 33 -5.49 4.75 -0.52
CA PRO A 33 -6.21 5.41 -1.60
C PRO A 33 -5.77 5.01 -3.01
N LEU A 34 -4.47 4.79 -3.24
CA LEU A 34 -3.97 4.37 -4.55
C LEU A 34 -4.27 2.89 -4.78
N GLU A 35 -4.06 2.04 -3.78
CA GLU A 35 -4.39 0.61 -3.83
C GLU A 35 -5.87 0.41 -4.18
N MET A 36 -6.75 1.17 -3.54
CA MET A 36 -8.18 1.16 -3.80
C MET A 36 -8.52 1.60 -5.21
N GLN A 37 -7.78 2.52 -5.84
CA GLN A 37 -8.01 2.85 -7.26
C GLN A 37 -7.74 1.65 -8.16
N TYR A 38 -6.68 0.88 -7.92
CA TYR A 38 -6.40 -0.33 -8.69
C TYR A 38 -7.46 -1.41 -8.44
N ILE A 39 -7.77 -1.71 -7.17
CA ILE A 39 -8.72 -2.77 -6.83
C ILE A 39 -10.12 -2.44 -7.37
N THR A 40 -10.60 -1.20 -7.17
CA THR A 40 -11.91 -0.76 -7.68
C THR A 40 -11.97 -0.76 -9.20
N ALA A 41 -10.89 -0.34 -9.88
CA ALA A 41 -10.86 -0.38 -11.33
C ALA A 41 -11.03 -1.82 -11.86
N SER A 42 -10.32 -2.80 -11.29
CA SER A 42 -10.52 -4.21 -11.66
C SER A 42 -11.92 -4.69 -11.34
N ALA A 43 -12.35 -4.49 -10.09
CA ALA A 43 -13.62 -4.98 -9.58
C ALA A 43 -14.83 -4.37 -10.30
N GLU A 44 -14.69 -3.21 -10.94
CA GLU A 44 -15.75 -2.53 -11.69
C GLU A 44 -15.57 -2.59 -13.21
N GLY A 45 -14.50 -3.22 -13.70
CA GLY A 45 -14.21 -3.31 -15.13
C GLY A 45 -13.83 -1.99 -15.77
N LYS A 46 -13.23 -1.09 -14.99
CA LYS A 46 -12.73 0.21 -15.44
C LYS A 46 -11.24 0.14 -15.78
N PRO A 47 -10.73 1.06 -16.61
CA PRO A 47 -9.31 1.17 -16.87
C PRO A 47 -8.51 1.41 -15.57
N MET A 48 -7.38 0.73 -15.44
CA MET A 48 -6.43 0.92 -14.34
C MET A 48 -5.76 2.29 -14.40
N PRO A 49 -5.31 2.83 -13.25
CA PRO A 49 -4.43 4.00 -13.24
C PRO A 49 -3.20 3.77 -14.14
N PRO A 50 -2.89 4.72 -15.04
CA PRO A 50 -1.88 4.54 -16.09
C PRO A 50 -0.46 4.87 -15.60
N TYR A 51 -0.12 4.49 -14.38
CA TYR A 51 1.21 4.75 -13.81
C TYR A 51 2.24 3.74 -14.32
N SER A 52 3.42 4.25 -14.67
CA SER A 52 4.63 3.46 -14.87
C SER A 52 5.33 3.17 -13.54
N TRP A 53 6.32 2.26 -13.56
CA TRP A 53 7.17 2.03 -12.38
C TRP A 53 7.95 3.28 -11.99
N ASP A 54 8.37 4.10 -12.95
CA ASP A 54 9.08 5.35 -12.68
C ASP A 54 8.18 6.36 -11.96
N ASP A 55 6.90 6.44 -12.35
CA ASP A 55 5.90 7.28 -11.66
C ASP A 55 5.69 6.82 -10.22
N ILE A 56 5.48 5.51 -10.02
CA ILE A 56 5.28 4.92 -8.68
C ILE A 56 6.49 5.13 -7.79
N ASN A 57 7.70 4.85 -8.29
CA ASN A 57 8.94 5.02 -7.53
C ASN A 57 9.16 6.49 -7.17
N GLY A 58 9.00 7.41 -8.13
CA GLY A 58 9.14 8.84 -7.87
C GLY A 58 8.12 9.39 -6.86
N MET A 59 6.87 8.92 -6.92
CA MET A 59 5.84 9.25 -5.94
C MET A 59 6.19 8.70 -4.56
N ASN A 60 6.68 7.47 -4.48
CA ASN A 60 7.06 6.81 -3.23
C ASN A 60 8.24 7.52 -2.56
N ASP A 61 9.31 7.79 -3.29
CA ASP A 61 10.48 8.52 -2.77
C ASP A 61 10.08 9.92 -2.28
N SER A 62 9.28 10.64 -3.07
CA SER A 62 8.81 11.98 -2.68
C SER A 62 7.98 11.95 -1.39
N ARG A 63 7.11 10.94 -1.23
CA ARG A 63 6.29 10.80 -0.02
C ARG A 63 7.12 10.34 1.17
N ALA A 64 8.03 9.39 0.99
CA ALA A 64 8.90 8.92 2.06
C ALA A 64 9.74 10.05 2.66
N ASP A 65 10.29 10.93 1.80
CA ASP A 65 11.04 12.10 2.27
C ASP A 65 10.14 13.09 3.03
N LYS A 66 8.98 13.45 2.45
CA LYS A 66 8.00 14.36 3.09
C LYS A 66 7.49 13.85 4.43
N ASN A 67 7.37 12.53 4.57
CA ASN A 67 6.80 11.86 5.74
C ASN A 67 7.86 11.20 6.62
N SER A 68 9.14 11.54 6.41
CA SER A 68 10.26 11.00 7.19
C SER A 68 10.18 11.29 8.70
N SER A 69 9.35 12.27 9.08
CA SER A 69 9.04 12.64 10.47
C SER A 69 7.54 12.58 10.81
N ALA A 70 6.73 11.84 10.04
CA ALA A 70 5.31 11.64 10.35
C ALA A 70 5.14 11.11 11.77
N THR A 71 4.11 11.51 12.52
CA THR A 71 3.99 11.03 13.91
C THR A 71 3.44 9.60 13.95
N LYS A 72 3.85 8.81 14.93
CA LYS A 72 3.27 7.47 15.15
C LYS A 72 1.75 7.54 15.34
N ALA A 73 1.25 8.57 16.03
CA ALA A 73 -0.17 8.76 16.26
C ALA A 73 -0.94 8.96 14.94
N ASP A 74 -0.42 9.78 14.03
CA ASP A 74 -1.02 10.00 12.71
C ASP A 74 -1.02 8.73 11.87
N VAL A 75 0.12 8.03 11.81
CA VAL A 75 0.25 6.77 11.07
C VAL A 75 -0.74 5.72 11.59
N LEU A 76 -0.89 5.59 12.91
CA LEU A 76 -1.84 4.65 13.51
C LEU A 76 -3.30 5.04 13.24
N ARG A 77 -3.61 6.33 13.22
CA ARG A 77 -4.94 6.83 12.84
C ARG A 77 -5.25 6.47 11.38
N GLU A 78 -4.34 6.81 10.46
CA GLU A 78 -4.47 6.50 9.03
C GLU A 78 -4.62 5.01 8.78
N LEU A 79 -3.83 4.16 9.45
CA LEU A 79 -3.94 2.71 9.33
C LEU A 79 -5.30 2.19 9.76
N ARG A 80 -5.84 2.71 10.86
CA ARG A 80 -7.16 2.28 11.37
C ARG A 80 -8.27 2.71 10.41
N GLU A 81 -8.25 3.95 9.95
CA GLU A 81 -9.24 4.50 9.02
C GLU A 81 -9.18 3.78 7.66
N GLY A 82 -7.97 3.59 7.13
CA GLY A 82 -7.70 2.87 5.89
C GLY A 82 -8.09 1.40 5.97
N ALA A 83 -7.67 0.69 7.01
CA ALA A 83 -8.02 -0.72 7.17
C ALA A 83 -9.53 -0.96 7.33
N VAL A 84 -10.24 -0.06 8.02
CA VAL A 84 -11.71 -0.13 8.14
C VAL A 84 -12.36 0.06 6.77
N SER A 85 -12.00 1.10 6.04
CA SER A 85 -12.62 1.44 4.75
C SER A 85 -12.27 0.43 3.65
N THR A 86 -10.98 0.15 3.44
CA THR A 86 -10.49 -0.87 2.49
C THR A 86 -11.04 -2.25 2.82
N GLY A 87 -11.02 -2.64 4.10
CA GLY A 87 -11.55 -3.92 4.53
C GLY A 87 -13.05 -4.06 4.33
N ALA A 88 -13.82 -2.98 4.53
CA ALA A 88 -15.25 -2.98 4.26
C ALA A 88 -15.54 -3.15 2.75
N TYR A 89 -14.78 -2.47 1.89
CA TYR A 89 -14.92 -2.61 0.45
C TYR A 89 -14.59 -4.04 -0.02
N VAL A 90 -13.44 -4.58 0.39
CA VAL A 90 -13.04 -5.96 0.01
C VAL A 90 -14.11 -6.98 0.43
N ARG A 91 -14.67 -6.86 1.63
CA ARG A 91 -15.76 -7.73 2.10
C ARG A 91 -17.08 -7.56 1.34
N SER A 92 -17.26 -6.45 0.64
CA SER A 92 -18.48 -6.16 -0.13
C SER A 92 -18.44 -6.70 -1.55
N LEU A 93 -17.26 -7.10 -2.04
CA LEU A 93 -17.11 -7.61 -3.41
C LEU A 93 -17.78 -8.99 -3.55
N SER A 94 -18.52 -9.17 -4.65
CA SER A 94 -19.01 -10.49 -5.05
C SER A 94 -17.90 -11.33 -5.70
N ASP A 95 -18.12 -12.64 -5.81
CA ASP A 95 -17.20 -13.54 -6.51
C ASP A 95 -16.97 -13.07 -7.96
N GLU A 96 -18.02 -12.61 -8.66
CA GLU A 96 -17.87 -12.09 -10.03
C GLU A 96 -17.03 -10.80 -10.08
N GLN A 97 -17.04 -9.98 -9.03
CA GLN A 97 -16.18 -8.80 -8.94
C GLN A 97 -14.74 -9.18 -8.61
N LEU A 98 -14.54 -10.19 -7.76
CA LEU A 98 -13.23 -10.73 -7.40
C LEU A 98 -12.54 -11.37 -8.62
N ASP A 99 -13.30 -12.10 -9.43
CA ASP A 99 -12.83 -12.77 -10.64
C ASP A 99 -12.65 -11.84 -11.84
N ARG A 100 -13.17 -10.61 -11.77
CA ARG A 100 -13.08 -9.66 -12.88
C ARG A 100 -11.62 -9.27 -13.15
N THR A 101 -11.22 -9.41 -14.41
CA THR A 101 -9.88 -9.09 -14.87
C THR A 101 -9.77 -7.68 -15.46
N ALA A 102 -8.63 -7.03 -15.25
CA ALA A 102 -8.22 -5.82 -15.94
C ALA A 102 -6.76 -5.91 -16.40
N SER A 103 -6.39 -5.10 -17.40
CA SER A 103 -5.00 -4.97 -17.82
C SER A 103 -4.24 -4.09 -16.83
N LEU A 104 -3.12 -4.58 -16.30
CA LEU A 104 -2.27 -3.87 -15.34
C LEU A 104 -1.04 -3.26 -16.05
N PRO A 105 -0.98 -1.92 -16.20
CA PRO A 105 0.15 -1.26 -16.85
C PRO A 105 1.51 -1.56 -16.21
N LEU A 106 1.57 -1.63 -14.88
CA LEU A 106 2.79 -1.95 -14.11
C LEU A 106 3.34 -3.35 -14.42
N ALA A 107 2.50 -4.27 -14.91
CA ALA A 107 2.90 -5.61 -15.31
C ALA A 107 2.96 -5.77 -16.84
N GLY A 108 3.27 -4.69 -17.57
CA GLY A 108 3.36 -4.72 -19.03
C GLY A 108 2.02 -5.01 -19.72
N GLY A 109 0.92 -4.66 -19.06
CA GLY A 109 -0.43 -4.90 -19.56
C GLY A 109 -0.99 -6.30 -19.26
N ALA A 110 -0.32 -7.09 -18.42
CA ALA A 110 -0.82 -8.41 -17.99
C ALA A 110 -2.25 -8.32 -17.47
N SER A 111 -3.05 -9.34 -17.78
CA SER A 111 -4.42 -9.47 -17.28
C SER A 111 -4.36 -10.02 -15.85
N VAL A 112 -4.95 -9.28 -14.90
CA VAL A 112 -4.98 -9.63 -13.47
C VAL A 112 -6.39 -9.48 -12.93
N THR A 113 -6.78 -10.35 -11.99
CA THR A 113 -8.07 -10.27 -11.30
C THR A 113 -8.05 -9.27 -10.14
N ALA A 114 -9.23 -8.82 -9.70
CA ALA A 114 -9.34 -8.01 -8.48
C ALA A 114 -8.79 -8.77 -7.25
N GLN A 115 -9.05 -10.08 -7.16
CA GLN A 115 -8.49 -10.92 -6.10
C GLN A 115 -6.96 -10.94 -6.13
N GLN A 116 -6.34 -11.10 -7.31
CA GLN A 116 -4.88 -11.12 -7.43
C GLN A 116 -4.23 -9.79 -6.99
N LEU A 117 -4.90 -8.67 -7.22
CA LEU A 117 -4.45 -7.37 -6.72
C LEU A 117 -4.55 -7.29 -5.20
N ILE A 118 -5.69 -7.73 -4.64
CA ILE A 118 -5.93 -7.74 -3.19
C ILE A 118 -4.92 -8.63 -2.46
N GLU A 119 -4.73 -9.87 -2.92
CA GLU A 119 -3.88 -10.85 -2.26
C GLU A 119 -2.39 -10.61 -2.53
N GLY A 120 -2.06 -10.19 -3.75
CA GLY A 120 -0.70 -10.00 -4.19
C GLY A 120 -0.17 -8.59 -3.95
N GLY A 121 0.59 -8.10 -4.92
CA GLY A 121 1.48 -6.94 -4.79
C GLY A 121 0.82 -5.57 -4.64
N VAL A 122 -0.51 -5.47 -4.54
CA VAL A 122 -1.18 -4.16 -4.36
C VAL A 122 -1.62 -3.93 -2.92
N LEU A 123 -2.21 -4.91 -2.22
CA LEU A 123 -2.70 -4.69 -0.86
C LEU A 123 -2.02 -5.60 0.17
N ILE A 124 -2.33 -6.89 0.17
CA ILE A 124 -1.94 -7.78 1.27
C ILE A 124 -0.43 -8.03 1.29
N ASP A 125 0.17 -8.43 0.16
CA ASP A 125 1.61 -8.69 0.13
C ASP A 125 2.45 -7.41 0.20
N HIS A 126 1.91 -6.29 -0.29
CA HIS A 126 2.52 -4.97 -0.12
C HIS A 126 2.67 -4.61 1.37
N VAL A 127 1.57 -4.63 2.14
CA VAL A 127 1.57 -4.36 3.57
C VAL A 127 2.50 -5.33 4.33
N ARG A 128 2.46 -6.63 3.97
CA ARG A 128 3.30 -7.65 4.61
C ARG A 128 4.78 -7.43 4.35
N GLY A 129 5.15 -7.09 3.11
CA GLY A 129 6.53 -6.82 2.70
C GLY A 129 7.16 -5.68 3.51
N HIS A 130 6.48 -4.54 3.59
CA HIS A 130 6.95 -3.40 4.40
C HIS A 130 6.93 -3.69 5.90
N LEU A 131 5.96 -4.44 6.41
CA LEU A 131 5.98 -4.84 7.82
C LEU A 131 7.15 -5.77 8.14
N GLN A 132 7.57 -6.60 7.19
CA GLN A 132 8.75 -7.43 7.34
C GLN A 132 10.03 -6.58 7.31
N SER A 133 10.14 -5.62 6.39
CA SER A 133 11.31 -4.73 6.29
C SER A 133 11.55 -3.97 7.60
N LEU A 134 10.48 -3.49 8.24
CA LEU A 134 10.50 -2.82 9.55
C LEU A 134 10.89 -3.72 10.74
N ARG A 135 10.82 -5.05 10.59
CA ARG A 135 11.23 -5.99 11.66
C ARG A 135 12.69 -6.42 11.53
N THR A 136 13.26 -6.29 10.34
CA THR A 136 14.61 -6.75 10.01
C THR A 136 15.67 -5.64 10.06
N GLY A 137 15.27 -4.37 10.23
CA GLY A 137 16.14 -3.22 10.45
C GLY A 137 16.15 -2.79 11.92
#